data_AF-A0A437MH79-F1
#
_entry.id   AF-A0A437MH79-F1
#
_cell.length_a   1.000
_cell.length_b   1.000
_cell.length_c   1.000
_cell.angle_alpha   90.00
_cell.angle_beta   90.00
_cell.angle_gamma   90.00
#
_symmetry.space_group_name_H-M   'P 1'
#
loop_
_entity.id
_entity.type
_entity.pdbx_description
1 polymer ?
#
loop_
_entity_poly.entity_id
_entity_poly.type
_entity_poly.pdbx_seq_one_letter_code
_entity_poly.pdbx_strand_id
1 'polypeptide(L)'
;MSAMVTVPMKKMTPLPQRTATTCWYTCLEMMFTWKERDPGEIKDLLVNAGILWDDACKTGLKAKDYQRAAKALGLKAWGSGSGWSGANFASFCAASPVWVAGNWKGYNHNVVVIGASRDQVKFIDPWWEGVAEASIETWTEKLFCRGTSKEQNGAEHHAHWIGSVMAWGSAVPWGLVPE
;
A
#
# COMPACT_ATOMS: atom_id res chain seq x y z
N MET A 1 22.22 7.94 -9.14
CA MET A 1 21.04 7.24 -8.62
C MET A 1 21.05 7.42 -7.12
N SER A 2 19.94 7.91 -6.57
CA SER A 2 19.78 8.10 -5.12
C SER A 2 19.74 6.75 -4.40
N ALA A 3 20.27 6.70 -3.17
CA ALA A 3 20.28 5.48 -2.38
C ALA A 3 18.84 5.03 -2.04
N MET A 4 18.58 3.72 -2.10
CA MET A 4 17.29 3.15 -1.74
C MET A 4 17.19 2.97 -0.22
N VAL A 5 16.25 3.67 0.40
CA VAL A 5 15.85 3.41 1.78
C VAL A 5 14.96 2.18 1.79
N THR A 6 15.31 1.16 2.59
CA THR A 6 14.58 -0.11 2.66
C THR A 6 14.11 -0.39 4.06
N VAL A 7 12.94 -1.03 4.14
CA VAL A 7 12.34 -1.48 5.37
C VAL A 7 13.00 -2.81 5.78
N PRO A 8 13.45 -2.97 7.04
CA PRO A 8 13.82 -4.28 7.55
C PRO A 8 12.60 -5.19 7.54
N MET A 9 12.63 -6.30 6.80
CA MET A 9 11.47 -7.17 6.58
C MET A 9 10.97 -7.85 7.88
N LYS A 10 11.83 -8.02 8.89
CA LYS A 10 11.50 -8.75 10.13
C LYS A 10 10.88 -10.11 9.80
N LYS A 11 9.67 -10.40 10.31
CA LYS A 11 8.90 -11.62 10.06
C LYS A 11 7.97 -11.52 8.85
N MET A 12 7.86 -10.36 8.21
CA MET A 12 7.01 -10.18 7.03
C MET A 12 7.62 -10.88 5.83
N THR A 13 6.82 -11.70 5.15
CA THR A 13 7.14 -12.30 3.86
C THR A 13 6.13 -11.84 2.81
N PRO A 14 6.48 -11.84 1.52
CA PRO A 14 5.50 -11.66 0.46
C PRO A 14 4.35 -12.67 0.59
N LEU A 15 3.11 -12.20 0.48
CA LEU A 15 1.91 -13.03 0.56
C LEU A 15 1.03 -12.82 -0.67
N PRO A 16 0.64 -13.88 -1.40
CA PRO A 16 -0.31 -13.80 -2.50
C PRO A 16 -1.71 -13.49 -1.97
N GLN A 17 -2.49 -12.70 -2.70
CA GLN A 17 -3.89 -12.47 -2.36
C GLN A 17 -4.73 -13.73 -2.54
N ARG A 18 -5.67 -13.97 -1.63
CA ARG A 18 -6.51 -15.19 -1.67
C ARG A 18 -7.58 -15.14 -2.75
N THR A 19 -8.07 -13.94 -3.07
CA THR A 19 -9.12 -13.70 -4.07
C THR A 19 -8.77 -12.45 -4.87
N ALA A 20 -9.43 -12.24 -6.02
CA ALA A 20 -9.22 -11.06 -6.88
C ALA A 20 -9.47 -9.71 -6.18
N THR A 21 -10.18 -9.69 -5.04
CA THR A 21 -10.66 -8.49 -4.36
C THR A 21 -10.06 -8.29 -2.96
N THR A 22 -9.09 -9.12 -2.55
CA THR A 22 -8.51 -9.13 -1.21
C THR A 22 -7.04 -8.67 -1.16
N CYS A 23 -6.55 -7.99 -2.20
CA CYS A 23 -5.23 -7.35 -2.18
C CYS A 23 -5.06 -6.41 -0.98
N TRP A 24 -6.08 -5.62 -0.66
CA TRP A 24 -6.11 -4.72 0.49
C TRP A 24 -5.85 -5.46 1.82
N TYR A 25 -6.51 -6.60 2.01
CA TYR A 25 -6.45 -7.39 3.24
C TYR A 25 -5.09 -8.09 3.35
N THR A 26 -4.64 -8.69 2.27
CA THR A 26 -3.33 -9.36 2.19
C THR A 26 -2.18 -8.40 2.50
N CYS A 27 -2.27 -7.16 1.98
CA CYS A 27 -1.32 -6.11 2.33
C CYS A 27 -1.36 -5.76 3.83
N LEU A 28 -2.53 -5.75 4.45
CA LEU A 28 -2.65 -5.55 5.91
C LEU A 28 -2.10 -6.73 6.71
N GLU A 29 -2.28 -7.98 6.26
CA GLU A 29 -1.69 -9.17 6.89
C GLU A 29 -0.15 -9.07 6.92
N MET A 30 0.46 -8.68 5.78
CA MET A 30 1.91 -8.43 5.69
C MET A 30 2.36 -7.33 6.65
N MET A 31 1.64 -6.20 6.65
CA MET A 31 1.87 -5.07 7.54
C MET A 31 1.79 -5.49 9.03
N PHE A 32 0.76 -6.22 9.44
CA PHE A 32 0.59 -6.71 10.82
C PHE A 32 1.73 -7.63 11.24
N THR A 33 2.12 -8.54 10.35
CA THR A 33 3.25 -9.44 10.59
C THR A 33 4.55 -8.66 10.78
N TRP A 34 4.80 -7.62 9.98
CA TRP A 34 5.95 -6.73 10.16
C TRP A 34 5.91 -5.99 11.51
N LYS A 35 4.71 -5.61 11.97
CA LYS A 35 4.49 -4.95 13.26
C LYS A 35 4.54 -5.91 14.44
N GLU A 36 4.74 -7.21 14.18
CA GLU A 36 4.67 -8.30 15.17
C GLU A 36 3.32 -8.37 15.88
N ARG A 37 2.24 -8.09 15.12
CA ARG A 37 0.86 -8.24 15.55
C ARG A 37 0.23 -9.42 14.84
N ASP A 38 -0.82 -9.99 15.44
CA ASP A 38 -1.54 -11.10 14.84
C ASP A 38 -2.46 -10.60 13.71
N PRO A 39 -2.26 -11.04 12.45
CA PRO A 39 -3.18 -10.72 11.35
C PRO A 39 -4.63 -11.11 11.61
N GLY A 40 -4.88 -12.09 12.50
CA GLY A 40 -6.22 -12.48 12.94
C GLY A 40 -7.03 -11.35 13.57
N GLU A 41 -6.38 -10.34 14.14
CA GLU A 41 -7.03 -9.17 14.74
C GLU A 41 -7.71 -8.25 13.71
N ILE A 42 -7.26 -8.27 12.45
CA ILE A 42 -7.64 -7.27 11.44
C ILE A 42 -9.16 -7.29 11.22
N LYS A 43 -9.76 -8.46 11.06
CA LYS A 43 -11.19 -8.59 10.80
C LYS A 43 -12.02 -7.94 11.90
N ASP A 44 -11.76 -8.30 13.15
CA ASP A 44 -12.55 -7.84 14.29
C ASP A 44 -12.38 -6.33 14.49
N LEU A 45 -11.16 -5.80 14.32
CA LEU A 45 -10.91 -4.37 14.38
C LEU A 45 -11.67 -3.59 13.32
N LEU A 46 -11.72 -4.09 12.07
CA LEU A 46 -12.43 -3.42 10.98
C LEU A 46 -13.95 -3.51 11.15
N VAL A 47 -14.48 -4.68 11.54
CA VAL A 47 -15.92 -4.86 11.82
C VAL A 47 -16.36 -3.95 12.95
N ASN A 48 -15.60 -3.89 14.05
CA ASN A 48 -15.90 -2.99 15.18
C ASN A 48 -15.84 -1.51 14.81
N ALA A 49 -15.08 -1.16 13.77
CA ALA A 49 -15.06 0.19 13.23
C ALA A 49 -16.25 0.50 12.31
N GLY A 50 -17.11 -0.48 12.02
CA GLY A 50 -18.27 -0.34 11.13
C GLY A 50 -17.95 -0.59 9.66
N ILE A 51 -16.92 -1.36 9.34
CA ILE A 51 -16.62 -1.80 7.97
C ILE A 51 -17.39 -3.11 7.70
N LEU A 52 -18.10 -3.13 6.59
CA LEU A 52 -18.85 -4.31 6.13
C LEU A 52 -17.86 -5.34 5.56
N TRP A 53 -17.39 -6.26 6.40
CA TRP A 53 -16.34 -7.23 6.05
C TRP A 53 -16.65 -8.04 4.79
N ASP A 54 -17.87 -8.59 4.70
CA ASP A 54 -18.26 -9.44 3.57
C ASP A 54 -18.33 -8.64 2.26
N ASP A 55 -18.80 -7.39 2.31
CA ASP A 55 -18.81 -6.49 1.16
C ASP A 55 -17.38 -6.12 0.73
N ALA A 56 -16.49 -5.84 1.69
CA ALA A 56 -15.09 -5.54 1.41
C ALA A 56 -14.33 -6.75 0.85
N CYS A 57 -14.63 -7.97 1.32
CA CYS A 57 -14.09 -9.20 0.73
C CYS A 57 -14.61 -9.46 -0.67
N LYS A 58 -15.87 -9.09 -0.97
CA LYS A 58 -16.49 -9.30 -2.28
C LYS A 58 -16.12 -8.23 -3.31
N THR A 59 -15.91 -6.99 -2.87
CA THR A 59 -15.83 -5.83 -3.79
C THR A 59 -14.62 -4.93 -3.56
N GLY A 60 -13.71 -5.32 -2.67
CA GLY A 60 -12.57 -4.54 -2.23
C GLY A 60 -12.94 -3.52 -1.14
N LEU A 61 -11.97 -3.18 -0.29
CA LEU A 61 -12.13 -2.10 0.69
C LEU A 61 -12.34 -0.76 -0.03
N LYS A 62 -13.42 -0.04 0.32
CA LYS A 62 -13.79 1.19 -0.37
C LYS A 62 -12.96 2.37 0.11
N ALA A 63 -12.73 3.33 -0.80
CA ALA A 63 -11.98 4.55 -0.48
C ALA A 63 -12.53 5.32 0.73
N LYS A 64 -13.87 5.38 0.88
CA LYS A 64 -14.54 6.00 2.03
C LYS A 64 -14.19 5.35 3.38
N ASP A 65 -13.77 4.08 3.37
CA ASP A 65 -13.48 3.30 4.56
C ASP A 65 -11.99 3.29 4.92
N TYR A 66 -11.10 3.80 4.06
CA TYR A 66 -9.65 3.79 4.31
C TYR A 66 -9.24 4.52 5.58
N GLN A 67 -9.77 5.73 5.83
CA GLN A 67 -9.42 6.48 7.05
C GLN A 67 -9.93 5.78 8.32
N ARG A 68 -11.13 5.20 8.23
CA ARG A 68 -11.75 4.41 9.31
C ARG A 68 -10.94 3.15 9.60
N ALA A 69 -10.55 2.41 8.56
CA ALA A 69 -9.68 1.25 8.65
C ALA A 69 -8.33 1.62 9.27
N ALA A 70 -7.70 2.70 8.80
CA ALA A 70 -6.43 3.17 9.34
C ALA A 70 -6.51 3.40 10.85
N LYS A 71 -7.52 4.17 11.29
CA LYS A 71 -7.76 4.46 12.70
C LYS A 71 -7.97 3.18 13.52
N ALA A 72 -8.79 2.25 13.03
CA ALA A 72 -9.09 0.99 13.70
C ALA A 72 -7.84 0.10 13.87
N LEU A 73 -6.95 0.12 12.89
CA LEU A 73 -5.73 -0.70 12.88
C LEU A 73 -4.52 -0.01 13.53
N GLY A 74 -4.68 1.25 13.99
CA GLY A 74 -3.61 2.05 14.57
C GLY A 74 -2.59 2.57 13.53
N LEU A 75 -2.98 2.62 12.27
CA LEU A 75 -2.23 3.23 11.16
C LEU A 75 -2.58 4.71 11.04
N LYS A 76 -1.67 5.49 10.46
CA LYS A 76 -1.94 6.85 10.01
C LYS A 76 -2.24 6.87 8.52
N ALA A 77 -3.40 7.41 8.14
CA ALA A 77 -3.75 7.66 6.74
C ALA A 77 -3.29 9.06 6.32
N TRP A 78 -2.70 9.16 5.13
CA TRP A 78 -2.14 10.43 4.62
C TRP A 78 -2.89 11.02 3.42
N GLY A 79 -3.86 10.30 2.85
CA GLY A 79 -4.75 10.80 1.80
C GLY A 79 -4.43 10.33 0.38
N SER A 80 -5.20 10.82 -0.60
CA SER A 80 -5.09 10.54 -2.04
C SER A 80 -4.47 11.74 -2.77
N GLY A 81 -3.98 11.55 -4.00
CA GLY A 81 -3.49 12.68 -4.81
C GLY A 81 -2.37 12.33 -5.79
N SER A 82 -1.97 13.33 -6.58
CA SER A 82 -0.83 13.27 -7.51
C SER A 82 0.49 13.79 -6.92
N GLY A 83 0.47 14.27 -5.68
CA GLY A 83 1.64 14.85 -4.98
C GLY A 83 2.62 13.82 -4.40
N TRP A 84 2.40 12.53 -4.62
CA TRP A 84 3.27 11.47 -4.14
C TRP A 84 4.55 11.37 -4.97
N SER A 85 5.64 11.09 -4.28
CA SER A 85 6.97 10.91 -4.86
C SER A 85 7.74 9.82 -4.15
N GLY A 86 8.78 9.32 -4.80
CA GLY A 86 9.72 8.34 -4.24
C GLY A 86 10.36 8.85 -2.95
N ALA A 87 10.61 10.16 -2.83
CA ALA A 87 11.11 10.76 -1.59
C ALA A 87 10.09 10.65 -0.42
N ASN A 88 8.79 10.78 -0.70
CA ASN A 88 7.77 10.58 0.34
C ASN A 88 7.77 9.14 0.84
N PHE A 89 7.83 8.17 -0.08
CA PHE A 89 7.90 6.75 0.27
C PHE A 89 9.20 6.40 0.97
N ALA A 90 10.34 6.98 0.58
CA ALA A 90 11.62 6.74 1.24
C ALA A 90 11.58 7.21 2.70
N SER A 91 10.98 8.39 2.96
CA SER A 91 10.75 8.88 4.32
C SER A 91 9.88 7.94 5.15
N PHE A 92 8.84 7.36 4.56
CA PHE A 92 8.04 6.35 5.26
C PHE A 92 8.82 5.06 5.51
N CYS A 93 9.54 4.55 4.50
CA CYS A 93 10.32 3.32 4.58
C CYS A 93 11.45 3.36 5.61
N ALA A 94 11.91 4.55 6.00
CA ALA A 94 12.83 4.71 7.13
C ALA A 94 12.23 4.25 8.47
N ALA A 95 10.90 4.17 8.58
CA ALA A 95 10.19 3.86 9.81
C ALA A 95 9.24 2.66 9.70
N SER A 96 8.56 2.46 8.56
CA SER A 96 7.64 1.33 8.37
C SER A 96 7.44 1.00 6.89
N PRO A 97 6.99 -0.24 6.57
CA PRO A 97 6.38 -0.50 5.27
C PRO A 97 5.13 0.35 5.09
N VAL A 98 4.74 0.51 3.84
CA VAL A 98 3.65 1.43 3.47
C VAL A 98 2.61 0.66 2.69
N TRP A 99 1.39 0.64 3.22
CA TRP A 99 0.23 0.17 2.47
C TRP A 99 -0.19 1.28 1.51
N VAL A 100 -0.32 0.95 0.23
CA VAL A 100 -0.69 1.92 -0.81
C VAL A 100 -1.88 1.38 -1.60
N ALA A 101 -2.91 2.20 -1.77
CA ALA A 101 -3.95 2.00 -2.77
C ALA A 101 -3.61 2.85 -3.99
N GLY A 102 -3.63 2.25 -5.17
CA GLY A 102 -3.43 2.94 -6.43
C GLY A 102 -4.24 2.32 -7.55
N ASN A 103 -4.20 2.96 -8.71
CA ASN A 103 -4.71 2.42 -9.95
C ASN A 103 -3.52 2.03 -10.82
N TRP A 104 -3.28 0.74 -10.97
CA TRP A 104 -2.20 0.21 -11.79
C TRP A 104 -2.80 -0.83 -12.75
N LYS A 105 -2.30 -0.87 -14.00
CA LYS A 105 -2.77 -1.82 -15.02
C LYS A 105 -4.29 -1.70 -15.32
N GLY A 106 -4.89 -0.53 -15.07
CA GLY A 106 -6.30 -0.24 -15.36
C GLY A 106 -7.30 -0.68 -14.28
N TYR A 107 -6.84 -1.10 -13.09
CA TYR A 107 -7.71 -1.47 -11.98
C TYR A 107 -7.19 -0.96 -10.64
N ASN A 108 -8.07 -0.87 -9.65
CA ASN A 108 -7.70 -0.51 -8.28
C ASN A 108 -6.97 -1.68 -7.63
N HIS A 109 -5.82 -1.40 -7.06
CA HIS A 109 -4.98 -2.42 -6.46
C HIS A 109 -4.24 -1.91 -5.23
N ASN A 110 -3.80 -2.85 -4.40
CA ASN A 110 -3.09 -2.57 -3.17
C ASN A 110 -1.76 -3.30 -3.14
N VAL A 111 -0.73 -2.57 -2.73
CA VAL A 111 0.64 -3.07 -2.61
C VAL A 111 1.25 -2.64 -1.29
N VAL A 112 2.35 -3.29 -0.91
CA VAL A 112 3.16 -2.89 0.25
C VAL A 112 4.51 -2.37 -0.22
N VAL A 113 4.75 -1.06 -0.11
CA VAL A 113 6.06 -0.47 -0.39
C VAL A 113 7.02 -0.83 0.73
N ILE A 114 8.16 -1.42 0.36
CA ILE A 114 9.21 -1.90 1.26
C ILE A 114 10.55 -1.23 1.00
N GLY A 115 10.64 -0.39 -0.02
CA GLY A 115 11.77 0.50 -0.20
C GLY A 115 11.50 1.56 -1.26
N ALA A 116 12.21 2.67 -1.17
CA ALA A 116 12.12 3.72 -2.16
C ALA A 116 13.38 4.59 -2.18
N SER A 117 13.63 5.19 -3.33
CA SER A 117 14.59 6.27 -3.55
C SER A 117 13.87 7.40 -4.30
N ARG A 118 14.59 8.45 -4.70
CA ARG A 118 14.01 9.48 -5.59
C ARG A 118 13.68 8.92 -6.98
N ASP A 119 14.33 7.83 -7.37
CA ASP A 119 14.28 7.29 -8.73
C ASP A 119 13.38 6.05 -8.84
N GLN A 120 13.24 5.28 -7.76
CA GLN A 120 12.59 3.97 -7.78
C GLN A 120 11.74 3.70 -6.55
N VAL A 121 10.72 2.85 -6.72
CA VAL A 121 9.88 2.33 -5.63
C VAL A 121 9.91 0.80 -5.71
N LYS A 122 10.30 0.17 -4.59
CA LYS A 122 10.32 -1.28 -4.40
C LYS A 122 9.14 -1.69 -3.53
N PHE A 123 8.33 -2.61 -4.02
CA PHE A 123 7.08 -3.00 -3.37
C PHE A 123 6.80 -4.49 -3.54
N ILE A 124 5.95 -5.01 -2.66
CA ILE A 124 5.37 -6.34 -2.77
C ILE A 124 4.02 -6.20 -3.48
N ASP A 125 3.86 -6.93 -4.58
CA ASP A 125 2.59 -7.07 -5.28
C ASP A 125 1.93 -8.39 -4.84
N PRO A 126 0.77 -8.36 -4.15
CA PRO A 126 0.08 -9.58 -3.76
C PRO A 126 -0.65 -10.26 -4.94
N TRP A 127 -0.75 -9.61 -6.11
CA TRP A 127 -1.32 -10.21 -7.31
C TRP A 127 -0.47 -11.37 -7.81
N TRP A 128 -1.12 -12.36 -8.40
CA TRP A 128 -0.47 -13.51 -8.99
C TRP A 128 -1.26 -14.05 -10.17
N GLU A 129 -0.57 -14.66 -11.12
CA GLU A 129 -1.17 -15.30 -12.29
C GLU A 129 -0.71 -16.75 -12.38
N GLY A 130 -1.65 -17.68 -12.30
CA GLY A 130 -1.40 -19.13 -12.41
C GLY A 130 -0.91 -19.78 -11.11
N VAL A 131 0.19 -19.28 -10.53
CA VAL A 131 0.77 -19.82 -9.29
C VAL A 131 0.55 -18.84 -8.15
N ALA A 132 0.05 -19.28 -7.00
CA ALA A 132 -0.24 -18.44 -5.84
C ALA A 132 1.06 -17.97 -5.15
N GLU A 133 1.81 -17.09 -5.80
CA GLU A 133 3.04 -16.47 -5.30
C GLU A 133 3.01 -14.96 -5.52
N ALA A 134 3.26 -14.19 -4.46
CA ALA A 134 3.44 -12.74 -4.57
C ALA A 134 4.82 -12.39 -5.12
N SER A 135 4.90 -11.29 -5.88
CA SER A 135 6.15 -10.79 -6.43
C SER A 135 6.71 -9.63 -5.60
N ILE A 136 8.04 -9.46 -5.65
CA ILE A 136 8.69 -8.21 -5.24
C ILE A 136 9.11 -7.50 -6.52
N GLU A 137 8.55 -6.32 -6.74
CA GLU A 137 8.80 -5.52 -7.93
C GLU A 137 9.58 -4.25 -7.58
N THR A 138 10.22 -3.66 -8.59
CA THR A 138 10.85 -2.35 -8.49
C THR A 138 10.56 -1.57 -9.74
N TRP A 139 9.83 -0.47 -9.59
CA TRP A 139 9.45 0.41 -10.69
C TRP A 139 10.16 1.74 -10.56
N THR A 140 10.23 2.50 -11.65
CA THR A 140 10.60 3.92 -11.57
C THR A 140 9.56 4.67 -10.75
N GLU A 141 9.99 5.71 -10.02
CA GLU A 141 9.10 6.59 -9.25
C GLU A 141 7.95 7.10 -10.12
N LYS A 142 8.27 7.55 -11.34
CA LYS A 142 7.30 8.10 -12.26
C LYS A 142 6.21 7.07 -12.61
N LEU A 143 6.62 5.84 -12.94
CA LEU A 143 5.68 4.77 -13.26
C LEU A 143 4.79 4.43 -12.05
N PHE A 144 5.39 4.31 -10.87
CA PHE A 144 4.65 3.95 -9.66
C PHE A 144 3.67 5.04 -9.23
N CYS A 145 4.11 6.31 -9.16
CA CYS A 145 3.34 7.43 -8.62
C CYS A 145 2.37 8.07 -9.62
N ARG A 146 2.63 7.92 -10.93
CA ARG A 146 1.90 8.66 -11.98
C ARG A 146 1.43 7.80 -13.15
N GLY A 147 1.90 6.55 -13.24
CA GLY A 147 1.59 5.68 -14.36
C GLY A 147 2.25 6.08 -15.67
N THR A 148 1.82 5.43 -16.74
CA THR A 148 2.16 5.84 -18.11
C THR A 148 1.11 6.82 -18.64
N SER A 149 1.50 7.70 -19.57
CA SER A 149 0.59 8.70 -20.17
C SER A 149 -0.63 8.10 -20.89
N LYS A 150 -0.60 6.79 -21.23
CA LYS A 150 -1.74 6.09 -21.83
C LYS A 150 -2.78 5.62 -20.80
N GLU A 151 -2.39 5.43 -19.55
CA GLU A 151 -3.26 4.95 -18.47
C GLU A 151 -3.88 6.09 -17.65
N GLN A 152 -3.37 7.32 -17.82
CA GLN A 152 -3.86 8.52 -17.13
C GLN A 152 -5.27 8.98 -17.55
N ASN A 153 -5.81 8.45 -18.65
CA ASN A 153 -7.09 8.89 -19.23
C ASN A 153 -8.34 8.10 -18.74
N GLY A 154 -8.26 7.35 -17.63
CA GLY A 154 -9.37 6.46 -17.21
C GLY A 154 -9.80 6.50 -15.73
N ALA A 155 -9.17 7.31 -14.88
CA ALA A 155 -9.41 7.25 -13.43
C ALA A 155 -10.45 8.28 -12.94
N GLU A 156 -11.64 8.35 -13.55
CA GLU A 156 -12.72 9.23 -13.07
C GLU A 156 -13.54 8.64 -11.90
N HIS A 157 -13.34 7.37 -11.55
CA HIS A 157 -14.11 6.74 -10.46
C HIS A 157 -13.44 6.79 -9.08
N HIS A 158 -12.17 7.19 -9.00
CA HIS A 158 -11.47 7.63 -7.78
C HIS A 158 -10.42 8.67 -8.18
N ALA A 159 -10.48 9.86 -7.57
CA ALA A 159 -9.93 11.11 -8.11
C ALA A 159 -8.43 11.13 -8.55
N HIS A 160 -7.59 10.16 -8.16
CA HIS A 160 -6.14 10.21 -8.44
C HIS A 160 -5.48 8.82 -8.54
N TRP A 161 -4.33 8.75 -9.23
CA TRP A 161 -3.52 7.53 -9.45
C TRP A 161 -3.16 6.80 -8.15
N ILE A 162 -2.82 7.53 -7.09
CA ILE A 162 -2.70 7.00 -5.72
C ILE A 162 -3.94 7.40 -4.93
N GLY A 163 -4.72 6.40 -4.53
CA GLY A 163 -5.98 6.54 -3.82
C GLY A 163 -5.86 6.62 -2.30
N SER A 164 -4.79 6.08 -1.70
CA SER A 164 -4.49 6.25 -0.26
C SER A 164 -3.12 5.71 0.09
N VAL A 165 -2.51 6.31 1.12
CA VAL A 165 -1.25 5.86 1.72
C VAL A 165 -1.44 5.70 3.23
N MET A 166 -1.06 4.54 3.77
CA MET A 166 -1.16 4.21 5.19
C MET A 166 0.15 3.60 5.72
N ALA A 167 0.59 4.07 6.88
CA ALA A 167 1.84 3.65 7.51
C ALA A 167 1.73 3.67 9.05
N TRP A 168 2.64 2.99 9.76
CA TRP A 168 2.76 3.12 11.22
C TRP A 168 3.81 4.16 11.61
N GLY A 169 3.66 4.67 12.83
CA GLY A 169 4.66 5.49 13.50
C GLY A 169 4.54 6.98 13.17
N SER A 170 5.57 7.73 13.59
CA SER A 170 5.71 9.17 13.37
C SER A 170 6.21 9.53 11.97
N ALA A 171 6.30 8.54 11.08
CA ALA A 171 6.79 8.71 9.72
C ALA A 171 5.94 9.74 8.98
N VAL A 172 6.56 10.80 8.45
CA VAL A 172 5.90 11.88 7.72
C VAL A 172 6.43 11.93 6.30
N PRO A 173 5.63 12.33 5.29
CA PRO A 173 6.06 12.27 3.89
C PRO A 173 7.16 13.28 3.53
N TRP A 174 7.53 14.20 4.43
CA TRP A 174 8.59 15.20 4.25
C TRP A 174 9.79 15.00 5.18
N GLY A 175 9.98 13.81 5.73
CA GLY A 175 11.22 13.49 6.45
C GLY A 175 12.43 13.61 5.52
N LEU A 176 13.55 14.09 6.06
CA LEU A 176 14.79 14.25 5.31
C LEU A 176 15.25 12.87 4.79
N VAL A 177 15.33 12.72 3.47
CA VAL A 177 15.96 11.57 2.82
C VAL A 177 17.43 11.96 2.59
N PRO A 178 18.41 11.19 3.12
CA PRO A 178 19.83 11.40 2.81
C PRO A 178 20.06 11.41 1.29
N GLU A 179 21.02 12.22 0.83
CA GLU A 179 21.39 12.29 -0.60
C GLU A 179 21.88 10.95 -1.15
#